data_AF-V5BL41-F1
#
_entry.id   AF-V5BL41-F1
#
_cell.length_a   1.000
_cell.length_b   1.000
_cell.length_c   1.000
_cell.angle_alpha   90.00
_cell.angle_beta   90.00
_cell.angle_gamma   90.00
#
_symmetry.space_group_name_H-M   'P 1'
#
loop_
_entity.id
_entity.type
_entity.pdbx_description
1 polymer ?
#
loop_
_entity_poly.entity_id
_entity_poly.type
_entity_poly.pdbx_seq_one_letter_code
_entity_poly.pdbx_strand_id
1 'polypeptide(L)'
;MDLPFFDRGQGGMARASAEQHAVLLKRELLIAATRQELERSVDVLKLRRKTLAKFESDVLATLPTLKQMAEDAYRLGKTGLLELLDSSRTRTEIKLNHLELLVSEIEAELDAMMASGILVGTVDK
;
A
#
# COMPACT_ATOMS: atom_id res chain seq x y z
N MET A 1 -37.83 -31.40 -47.84
CA MET A 1 -36.61 -30.85 -47.21
C MET A 1 -36.55 -29.40 -47.64
N ASP A 2 -37.05 -28.50 -46.79
CA ASP A 2 -37.08 -27.07 -47.08
C ASP A 2 -35.90 -26.41 -46.37
N LEU A 3 -34.91 -25.99 -47.17
CA LEU A 3 -33.86 -25.11 -46.69
C LEU A 3 -34.45 -23.70 -46.54
N PRO A 4 -34.34 -23.04 -45.37
CA PRO A 4 -34.84 -21.69 -45.20
C PRO A 4 -34.02 -20.72 -46.06
N PHE A 5 -34.65 -20.15 -47.09
CA PHE A 5 -34.02 -19.25 -48.06
C PHE A 5 -33.68 -17.85 -47.52
N PHE A 6 -34.23 -17.46 -46.36
CA PHE A 6 -34.13 -16.10 -45.82
C PHE A 6 -33.39 -15.96 -44.49
N ASP A 7 -33.08 -17.05 -43.77
CA ASP A 7 -32.28 -17.03 -42.55
C ASP A 7 -31.04 -17.88 -42.72
N ARG A 8 -30.00 -17.30 -43.32
CA ARG A 8 -28.69 -17.95 -43.52
C ARG A 8 -27.86 -18.01 -42.23
N GLY A 9 -28.48 -17.99 -41.05
CA GLY A 9 -27.78 -17.94 -39.76
C GLY A 9 -27.05 -16.62 -39.51
N GLN A 10 -27.38 -15.56 -40.25
CA GLN A 10 -26.70 -14.26 -40.20
C GLN A 10 -26.86 -13.59 -38.83
N GLY A 11 -28.01 -13.77 -38.17
CA GLY A 11 -28.23 -13.28 -36.81
C GLY A 11 -27.38 -14.01 -35.76
N GLY A 12 -27.20 -15.32 -35.92
CA GLY A 12 -26.31 -16.13 -35.07
C GLY A 12 -24.85 -15.74 -35.23
N MET A 13 -24.39 -15.51 -36.46
CA MET A 13 -23.04 -15.01 -36.75
C MET A 13 -22.81 -13.59 -36.23
N ALA A 14 -23.78 -12.69 -36.42
CA ALA A 14 -23.70 -11.32 -35.88
C ALA A 14 -23.65 -11.31 -34.35
N ARG A 15 -24.45 -12.17 -33.69
CA ARG A 15 -24.42 -12.34 -32.24
C ARG A 15 -23.08 -12.90 -31.76
N ALA A 16 -22.57 -13.95 -32.39
CA ALA A 16 -21.29 -14.54 -32.03
C ALA A 16 -20.12 -13.53 -32.21
N SER A 17 -20.15 -12.72 -33.26
CA SER A 17 -19.18 -11.65 -33.48
C SER A 17 -19.26 -10.56 -32.40
N ALA A 18 -20.48 -10.15 -32.01
CA ALA A 18 -20.68 -9.20 -30.92
C ALA A 18 -20.22 -9.77 -29.57
N GLU A 19 -20.50 -11.04 -29.28
CA GLU A 19 -20.03 -11.73 -28.07
C GLU A 19 -18.50 -11.82 -28.04
N GLN A 20 -17.85 -12.15 -29.17
CA GLN A 20 -16.40 -12.13 -29.30
C GLN A 20 -15.81 -10.74 -29.03
N HIS A 21 -16.36 -9.69 -29.65
CA HIS A 21 -15.91 -8.32 -29.41
C HIS A 21 -16.10 -7.91 -27.95
N ALA A 22 -17.22 -8.28 -27.32
CA ALA A 22 -17.45 -7.98 -25.92
C ALA A 22 -16.43 -8.68 -25.00
N VAL A 23 -16.04 -9.93 -25.30
CA VAL A 23 -15.01 -10.65 -24.55
C VAL A 23 -13.63 -10.00 -24.72
N LEU A 24 -13.28 -9.58 -25.94
CA LEU A 24 -12.02 -8.88 -26.20
C LEU A 24 -11.94 -7.55 -25.44
N LEU A 25 -12.99 -6.74 -25.49
CA LEU A 25 -13.07 -5.47 -24.76
C LEU A 25 -13.01 -5.67 -23.25
N LYS A 26 -13.68 -6.70 -22.72
CA LYS A 26 -13.58 -7.07 -21.29
C LYS A 26 -12.16 -7.44 -20.90
N ARG A 27 -11.45 -8.19 -21.75
CA ARG A 27 -10.06 -8.56 -21.52
C ARG A 27 -9.15 -7.33 -21.52
N GLU A 28 -9.31 -6.43 -22.48
CA GLU A 28 -8.54 -5.19 -22.55
C GLU A 28 -8.77 -4.30 -21.32
N LEU A 29 -10.02 -4.15 -20.91
CA LEU A 29 -10.39 -3.42 -19.70
C LEU A 29 -9.74 -4.03 -18.46
N LEU A 30 -9.79 -5.36 -18.32
CA LEU A 30 -9.19 -6.06 -17.18
C LEU A 30 -7.67 -5.84 -17.15
N ILE A 31 -6.99 -5.95 -18.28
CA ILE A 31 -5.54 -5.71 -18.38
C ILE A 31 -5.20 -4.27 -17.99
N ALA A 32 -5.95 -3.29 -18.50
CA ALA A 32 -5.73 -1.90 -18.17
C ALA A 32 -5.96 -1.63 -16.68
N ALA A 33 -7.02 -2.18 -16.09
CA ALA A 33 -7.34 -2.05 -14.68
C ALA A 33 -6.26 -2.68 -13.79
N THR A 34 -5.82 -3.91 -14.09
CA THR A 34 -4.75 -4.57 -13.34
C THR A 34 -3.44 -3.79 -13.41
N ARG A 35 -3.09 -3.25 -14.58
CA ARG A 35 -1.89 -2.43 -14.74
C ARG A 35 -1.96 -1.15 -13.92
N GLN A 36 -3.08 -0.44 -13.99
CA GLN A 36 -3.30 0.77 -13.22
C GLN A 36 -3.21 0.50 -11.71
N GLU A 37 -3.80 -0.61 -11.24
CA GLU A 37 -3.76 -0.98 -9.84
C GLU A 37 -2.35 -1.33 -9.37
N LEU A 38 -1.57 -2.05 -10.19
CA LEU A 38 -0.17 -2.33 -9.90
C LEU A 38 0.67 -1.04 -9.82
N GLU A 39 0.52 -0.14 -10.80
CA GLU A 39 1.23 1.14 -10.81
C GLU A 39 0.88 1.97 -9.54
N ARG A 40 -0.41 2.03 -9.18
CA ARG A 40 -0.89 2.70 -7.97
C ARG A 40 -0.27 2.11 -6.70
N SER A 41 -0.32 0.79 -6.53
CA SER A 41 0.19 0.13 -5.32
C SER A 41 1.70 0.27 -5.17
N VAL A 42 2.45 0.20 -6.28
CA VAL A 42 3.89 0.44 -6.28
C VAL A 42 4.23 1.89 -5.88
N ASP A 43 3.48 2.88 -6.36
CA ASP A 43 3.72 4.27 -6.00
C ASP A 43 3.38 4.57 -4.54
N VAL A 44 2.32 3.96 -4.00
CA VAL A 44 2.00 4.02 -2.58
C VAL A 44 3.13 3.41 -1.75
N LEU A 45 3.63 2.22 -2.10
CA LEU A 45 4.74 1.57 -1.40
C LEU A 45 6.00 2.45 -1.39
N LYS A 46 6.38 3.04 -2.54
CA LYS A 46 7.53 3.96 -2.62
C LYS A 46 7.36 5.15 -1.67
N LEU A 47 6.16 5.73 -1.62
CA LEU A 47 5.87 6.86 -0.73
C LEU A 47 5.97 6.45 0.75
N ARG A 48 5.43 5.30 1.13
CA ARG A 48 5.51 4.78 2.51
C ARG A 48 6.94 4.52 2.94
N ARG A 49 7.73 3.84 2.09
CA ARG A 49 9.17 3.63 2.33
C ARG A 49 9.94 4.93 2.52
N LYS A 50 9.70 5.92 1.66
CA LYS A 50 10.34 7.24 1.78
C LYS A 50 9.93 7.95 3.07
N THR A 51 8.67 7.83 3.47
CA THR A 51 8.14 8.46 4.68
C THR A 51 8.75 7.83 5.94
N LEU A 52 8.82 6.50 6.00
CA LEU A 52 9.45 5.76 7.09
C LEU A 52 10.94 6.12 7.21
N ALA A 53 11.69 6.04 6.10
CA ALA A 53 13.11 6.36 6.10
C ALA A 53 13.40 7.80 6.57
N LYS A 54 12.57 8.76 6.14
CA LYS A 54 12.68 10.16 6.58
C LYS A 54 12.34 10.32 8.07
N PHE A 55 11.31 9.62 8.56
CA PHE A 55 10.95 9.66 9.97
C PHE A 55 12.07 9.08 10.85
N GLU A 56 12.69 7.99 10.41
CA GLU A 56 13.83 7.38 11.09
C GLU A 56 15.03 8.32 11.15
N SER A 57 15.38 8.97 10.03
CA SER A 57 16.53 9.89 9.95
C SER A 57 16.32 11.18 10.73
N ASP A 58 15.13 11.78 10.63
CA ASP A 58 14.91 13.15 11.09
C ASP A 58 14.36 13.19 12.53
N VAL A 59 13.55 12.21 12.91
CA VAL A 59 12.83 12.20 14.19
C VAL A 59 13.40 11.13 15.12
N LEU A 60 13.41 9.86 14.69
CA LEU A 60 13.78 8.75 15.56
C LEU A 60 15.25 8.84 16.01
N ALA A 61 16.15 9.25 15.12
CA ALA A 61 17.58 9.42 15.40
C ALA A 61 17.86 10.46 16.51
N THR A 62 16.95 11.40 16.75
CA THR A 62 17.13 12.45 17.77
C THR A 62 16.67 12.02 19.17
N LEU A 63 15.87 10.95 19.28
CA LEU A 63 15.29 10.49 20.55
C LEU A 63 16.32 10.22 21.66
N PRO A 64 17.47 9.56 21.42
CA PRO A 64 18.45 9.31 22.47
C PRO A 64 18.99 10.60 23.09
N THR A 65 19.28 11.60 22.26
CA THR A 65 19.76 12.92 22.70
C THR A 65 18.71 13.64 23.53
N LEU A 66 17.45 13.65 23.06
CA LEU A 66 16.34 14.27 23.80
C LEU A 66 16.10 13.60 25.16
N LYS A 67 16.25 12.28 25.25
CA LYS A 67 16.18 11.55 26.52
C LYS A 67 17.27 12.02 27.47
N GLN A 68 18.52 12.04 27.02
CA GLN A 68 19.66 12.45 27.84
C GLN A 68 19.50 13.88 28.36
N MET A 69 19.12 14.82 27.49
CA MET A 69 18.89 16.21 27.87
C MET A 69 17.82 16.38 28.95
N ALA A 70 16.71 15.65 28.84
CA ALA A 70 15.64 15.70 29.84
C ALA A 70 16.08 15.13 31.19
N GLU A 71 16.82 14.02 31.19
CA GLU A 71 17.37 13.44 32.42
C GLU A 71 18.39 14.37 33.09
N ASP A 72 19.28 14.98 32.32
CA ASP A 72 20.28 15.92 32.84
C ASP A 72 19.63 17.18 33.41
N ALA A 73 18.62 17.73 32.72
CA ALA A 73 17.87 18.89 33.20
C ALA A 73 17.17 18.61 34.54
N TYR A 74 16.58 17.42 34.70
CA TYR A 74 15.98 17.00 35.97
C TYR A 74 17.02 16.82 37.07
N ARG A 75 18.11 16.10 36.82
CA ARG A 75 19.18 15.85 37.81
C ARG A 75 19.85 17.14 38.29
N LEU A 76 19.98 18.12 37.40
CA LEU A 76 20.54 19.45 37.71
C LEU A 76 19.51 20.40 38.34
N GLY A 77 18.28 19.95 38.60
CA GLY A 77 17.21 20.76 39.19
C GLY A 77 16.69 21.88 38.28
N LYS A 78 16.98 21.81 36.98
CA LYS A 78 16.54 22.82 35.98
C LYS A 78 15.09 22.59 35.52
N THR A 79 14.57 21.38 35.69
CA THR A 79 13.18 21.01 35.37
C THR A 79 12.61 20.13 36.48
N GLY A 80 11.28 20.14 36.65
CA GLY A 80 10.59 19.28 37.62
C GLY A 80 10.39 17.84 37.12
N LEU A 81 9.81 17.02 38.00
CA LEU A 81 9.48 15.62 37.71
C LEU A 81 8.38 15.49 36.64
N LEU A 82 7.41 16.42 36.63
CA LEU A 82 6.31 16.40 35.67
C LEU A 82 6.81 16.62 34.24
N GLU A 83 7.73 17.56 34.04
CA GLU A 83 8.36 17.81 32.75
C GLU A 83 9.18 16.61 32.26
N LEU A 84 9.87 15.92 33.18
CA LEU A 84 10.58 14.68 32.85
C LEU A 84 9.60 13.59 32.38
N LEU A 85 8.46 13.42 33.07
CA LEU A 85 7.44 12.44 32.71
C LEU A 85 6.81 12.77 31.36
N ASP A 86 6.48 14.04 31.11
CA ASP A 86 5.93 14.50 29.84
C ASP A 86 6.89 14.22 28.68
N SER A 87 8.18 14.52 28.86
CA SER A 87 9.20 14.16 27.87
C SER A 87 9.24 12.65 27.59
N SER A 88 9.03 11.82 28.61
CA SER A 88 8.99 10.37 28.46
C SER A 88 7.75 9.90 27.71
N ARG A 89 6.61 10.55 27.95
CA ARG A 89 5.38 10.31 27.20
C ARG A 89 5.56 10.66 25.72
N THR A 90 6.06 11.84 25.41
CA THR A 90 6.32 12.25 24.01
C THR A 90 7.26 11.28 23.28
N ARG A 91 8.34 10.82 23.94
CA ARG A 91 9.23 9.81 23.34
C ARG A 91 8.53 8.48 23.07
N THR A 92 7.57 8.11 23.92
CA THR A 92 6.78 6.88 23.73
C THR A 92 5.82 7.04 22.55
N GLU A 93 5.16 8.20 22.42
CA GLU A 93 4.30 8.54 21.29
C GLU A 93 5.08 8.52 19.97
N ILE A 94 6.31 9.07 19.93
CA ILE A 94 7.17 9.01 18.74
C ILE A 94 7.50 7.55 18.35
N LYS A 95 7.75 6.67 19.33
CA LYS A 95 8.00 5.25 19.06
C LYS A 95 6.76 4.52 18.55
N LEU A 96 5.57 4.86 19.06
CA LEU A 96 4.31 4.31 18.56
C LEU A 96 4.07 4.73 17.11
N ASN A 97 4.27 6.01 16.79
CA ASN A 97 4.16 6.51 15.41
C ASN A 97 5.14 5.78 14.46
N HIS A 98 6.35 5.45 14.93
CA HIS A 98 7.29 4.65 14.14
C HIS A 98 6.73 3.26 13.81
N LEU A 99 6.13 2.58 14.79
CA LEU A 99 5.50 1.27 14.57
C LEU A 99 4.32 1.36 13.60
N GLU A 100 3.51 2.42 13.68
CA GLU A 100 2.42 2.66 12.72
C GLU A 100 2.94 2.85 11.29
N LEU A 101 4.06 3.57 11.12
CA LEU A 101 4.69 3.74 9.81
C LEU A 101 5.26 2.44 9.26
N LEU A 102 5.82 1.56 10.12
CA LEU A 102 6.27 0.23 9.73
C LEU A 102 5.10 -0.64 9.27
N VAL A 103 4.01 -0.70 10.03
CA VAL A 103 2.81 -1.45 9.65
C VAL A 103 2.27 -0.93 8.31
N SER A 104 2.19 0.39 8.14
CA SER A 104 1.71 0.99 6.90
C SER A 104 2.61 0.70 5.68
N GLU A 105 3.92 0.53 5.87
CA GLU A 105 4.83 0.12 4.81
C GLU A 105 4.65 -1.36 4.44
N ILE A 106 4.50 -2.23 5.44
CA ILE A 106 4.24 -3.65 5.25
C ILE A 106 2.91 -3.87 4.51
N GLU A 107 1.85 -3.17 4.91
CA GLU A 107 0.54 -3.23 4.23
C GLU A 107 0.66 -2.81 2.76
N ALA A 108 1.38 -1.73 2.47
CA ALA A 108 1.60 -1.28 1.11
C ALA A 108 2.45 -2.27 0.28
N GLU A 109 3.38 -2.98 0.93
CA GLU A 109 4.17 -4.03 0.27
C GLU A 109 3.29 -5.23 -0.10
N LEU A 110 2.42 -5.66 0.82
CA LEU A 110 1.45 -6.72 0.57
C LEU A 110 0.49 -6.34 -0.57
N ASP A 111 -0.01 -5.11 -0.60
CA ASP A 111 -0.87 -4.61 -1.68
C ASP A 111 -0.17 -4.65 -3.05
N ALA A 112 1.11 -4.23 -3.10
CA ALA A 112 1.90 -4.30 -4.33
C ALA A 112 2.15 -5.76 -4.75
N MET A 113 2.42 -6.67 -3.81
CA MET A 113 2.57 -8.10 -4.07
C MET A 113 1.28 -8.73 -4.58
N MET A 114 0.12 -8.38 -4.02
CA MET A 114 -1.19 -8.84 -4.49
C MET A 114 -1.47 -8.35 -5.91
N ALA A 115 -1.27 -7.06 -6.19
CA ALA A 115 -1.48 -6.48 -7.52
C ALA A 115 -0.55 -7.07 -8.58
N SER A 116 0.66 -7.50 -8.18
CA SER A 116 1.62 -8.16 -9.07
C SER A 116 1.32 -9.65 -9.32
N GLY A 117 0.44 -10.26 -8.52
CA GLY A 117 0.14 -11.69 -8.57
C GLY A 117 1.18 -12.60 -7.90
N ILE A 118 2.28 -12.07 -7.37
CA ILE A 118 3.33 -12.84 -6.68
C ILE A 118 2.76 -13.57 -5.45
N LEU A 119 1.83 -12.92 -4.74
CA LEU A 119 1.30 -13.43 -3.47
C LEU A 119 0.46 -14.72 -3.65
N VAL A 120 -0.22 -14.88 -4.79
CA VAL A 120 -1.00 -16.09 -5.13
C VAL A 120 -0.07 -17.27 -5.43
N GLY A 121 1.05 -17.03 -6.11
CA GLY A 121 2.02 -18.07 -6.47
C GLY A 121 2.78 -18.69 -5.29
N THR A 122 2.77 -18.04 -4.12
CA THR A 122 3.35 -18.54 -2.87
C THR A 122 2.40 -19.38 -2.03
N VAL A 123 1.08 -19.28 -2.24
CA VAL A 123 0.07 -20.03 -1.48
C VAL A 123 -0.28 -21.38 -2.12
N ASP A 124 -0.10 -21.51 -3.44
CA ASP A 124 -0.33 -22.75 -4.20
C ASP A 124 0.87 -23.73 -4.19
N LYS A 125 1.80 -23.60 -3.23
CA LYS A 125 2.94 -24.53 -3.05
C LYS A 125 2.87 -25.29 -1.73
#